data_AF-A0A0R2PIW2-F1
#
_entry.id   AF-A0A0R2PIW2-F1
#
_cell.length_a   1.000
_cell.length_b   1.000
_cell.length_c   1.000
_cell.angle_alpha   90.00
_cell.angle_beta   90.00
_cell.angle_gamma   90.00
#
_symmetry.space_group_name_H-M   'P 1'
#
loop_
_entity.id
_entity.type
_entity.pdbx_description
1 polymer ?
#
loop_
_entity_poly.entity_id
_entity_poly.type
_entity_poly.pdbx_seq_one_letter_code
_entity_poly.pdbx_strand_id
1 'polypeptide(L)'
;MPEFICRDVLGSIHSLGAEPVFYEVTPTLAPRDLDQAHPAKAVLAVNYFGFPQDLEPFGLYSQRTGAVVIEDNAHGFLSKTEDGQLLGTRTNLGIVSIRKTFRLQNGAALYVNNAHYVALAQPQMPFTNSRQSLGLLLRNTFARIQRSTHLPVFSLLQFLIRLYRQARTGSKIPLSDPASEKTLPAPTAPHQSLQRLLSTLDPERESVRRKDLYITVGKRLSNLPITHVFPALPPAVVPYGYPIVASEDSVELVRTSLRGLSVEVIHWPDLPGAIRVNDEHMYRNIWVVNFL
;
A
#
# COMPACT_ATOMS: atom_id res chain seq x y z
N MET A 1 15.43 1.22 6.56
CA MET A 1 14.06 1.28 6.00
C MET A 1 13.43 2.60 6.43
N PRO A 2 12.38 3.13 5.77
CA PRO A 2 11.82 4.40 6.21
C PRO A 2 11.07 4.24 7.54
N GLU A 3 11.04 5.30 8.35
CA GLU A 3 10.22 5.35 9.57
C GLU A 3 8.72 5.24 9.26
N PHE A 4 8.30 5.83 8.14
CA PHE A 4 6.91 5.83 7.69
C PHE A 4 6.58 4.54 6.91
N ILE A 5 6.45 3.42 7.61
CA ILE A 5 6.18 2.11 6.99
C ILE A 5 5.13 1.31 7.77
N CYS A 6 4.50 0.32 7.13
CA CYS A 6 3.64 -0.60 7.85
C CYS A 6 4.48 -1.50 8.76
N ARG A 7 4.07 -1.65 10.02
CA ARG A 7 4.68 -2.55 10.99
C ARG A 7 4.82 -4.00 10.50
N ASP A 8 3.91 -4.46 9.64
CA ASP A 8 3.95 -5.82 9.08
C ASP A 8 5.23 -6.12 8.30
N VAL A 9 5.93 -5.10 7.80
CA VAL A 9 7.20 -5.28 7.09
C VAL A 9 8.30 -5.76 8.05
N LEU A 10 8.25 -5.39 9.33
CA LEU A 10 9.26 -5.77 10.33
C LEU A 10 9.28 -7.28 10.59
N GLY A 11 8.13 -7.96 10.48
CA GLY A 11 8.06 -9.42 10.65
C GLY A 11 9.03 -10.17 9.74
N SER A 12 9.16 -9.71 8.48
CA SER A 12 10.12 -10.27 7.52
C SER A 12 11.57 -10.06 7.95
N ILE A 13 11.88 -8.90 8.53
CA ILE A 13 13.24 -8.54 8.96
C ILE A 13 13.64 -9.33 10.20
N HIS A 14 12.78 -9.34 11.22
CA HIS A 14 13.04 -10.06 12.46
C HIS A 14 13.10 -11.59 12.25
N SER A 15 12.34 -12.13 11.29
CA SER A 15 12.41 -13.56 10.95
C SER A 15 13.81 -14.02 10.48
N LEU A 16 14.64 -13.09 10.01
CA LEU A 16 16.03 -13.33 9.61
C LEU A 16 17.03 -13.06 10.74
N GLY A 17 16.57 -12.66 11.93
CA GLY A 17 17.43 -12.17 13.01
C GLY A 17 18.13 -10.84 12.69
N ALA A 18 17.66 -10.12 11.68
CA ALA A 18 18.20 -8.82 11.30
C ALA A 18 17.61 -7.69 12.16
N GLU A 19 18.38 -6.62 12.33
CA GLU A 19 17.96 -5.42 13.05
C GLU A 19 17.47 -4.34 12.07
N PRO A 20 16.24 -3.82 12.22
CA PRO A 20 15.77 -2.71 11.42
C PRO A 20 16.42 -1.39 11.89
N VAL A 21 17.10 -0.71 10.97
CA VAL A 21 17.55 0.68 11.14
C VAL A 21 16.66 1.59 10.29
N PHE A 22 16.23 2.72 10.86
CA PHE A 22 15.28 3.62 10.23
C PHE A 22 15.94 4.88 9.65
N TYR A 23 15.38 5.41 8.57
CA TYR A 23 15.70 6.72 8.03
C TYR A 23 14.41 7.56 7.94
N GLU A 24 14.51 8.85 8.19
CA GLU A 24 13.36 9.77 8.16
C GLU A 24 12.86 10.02 6.73
N VAL A 25 11.59 10.37 6.59
CA VAL A 25 11.05 10.86 5.30
C VAL A 25 10.52 12.27 5.42
N THR A 26 10.58 13.01 4.33
CA THR A 26 10.05 14.38 4.24
C THR A 26 8.51 14.37 4.16
N PRO A 27 7.85 15.55 4.23
CA PRO A 27 6.41 15.68 3.95
C PRO A 27 5.94 15.13 2.61
N THR A 28 6.82 15.08 1.61
CA THR A 28 6.56 14.49 0.29
C THR A 28 6.93 13.02 0.21
N LEU A 29 7.29 12.40 1.35
CA LEU A 29 7.69 11.01 1.50
C LEU A 29 8.99 10.63 0.78
N ALA A 30 9.83 11.63 0.46
CA ALA A 30 11.19 11.41 -0.01
C ALA A 30 12.11 11.03 1.16
N PRO A 31 13.15 10.21 0.96
CA PRO A 31 14.12 9.94 2.02
C PRO A 31 14.84 11.23 2.42
N ARG A 32 15.04 11.44 3.73
CA ARG A 32 15.84 12.54 4.27
C ARG A 32 17.25 12.03 4.61
N ASP A 33 18.27 12.76 4.18
CA ASP A 33 19.69 12.58 4.55
C ASP A 33 20.20 11.12 4.48
N LEU A 34 19.72 10.36 3.48
CA LEU A 34 20.04 8.94 3.34
C LEU A 34 21.54 8.70 3.09
N ASP A 35 22.21 9.66 2.47
CA ASP A 35 23.66 9.68 2.25
C ASP A 35 24.44 9.64 3.58
N GLN A 36 23.89 10.23 4.66
CA GLN A 36 24.47 10.27 6.01
C GLN A 36 24.01 9.12 6.91
N ALA A 37 23.02 8.34 6.48
CA ALA A 37 22.47 7.24 7.28
C ALA A 37 23.51 6.15 7.59
N HIS A 38 23.36 5.50 8.74
CA HIS A 38 24.21 4.38 9.14
C HIS A 38 24.23 3.27 8.08
N PRO A 39 25.39 2.64 7.81
CA PRO A 39 25.47 1.52 6.88
C PRO A 39 24.59 0.34 7.31
N ALA A 40 23.93 -0.27 6.33
CA ALA A 40 23.09 -1.45 6.49
C ALA A 40 23.33 -2.42 5.33
N LYS A 41 22.95 -3.69 5.51
CA LYS A 41 23.11 -4.72 4.45
C LYS A 41 22.09 -4.58 3.31
N ALA A 42 20.95 -3.96 3.60
CA ALA A 42 19.89 -3.69 2.64
C ALA A 42 19.15 -2.40 2.98
N VAL A 43 18.61 -1.75 1.95
CA VAL A 43 17.80 -0.54 2.09
C VAL A 43 16.50 -0.69 1.31
N LEU A 44 15.37 -0.31 1.92
CA LEU A 44 14.06 -0.33 1.27
C LEU A 44 13.76 1.04 0.66
N ALA A 45 13.53 1.09 -0.65
CA ALA A 45 12.99 2.25 -1.34
C ALA A 45 11.48 2.05 -1.56
N VAL A 46 10.65 2.85 -0.90
CA VAL A 46 9.18 2.66 -0.91
C VAL A 46 8.51 3.59 -1.90
N ASN A 47 7.78 3.02 -2.85
CA ASN A 47 6.90 3.74 -3.78
C ASN A 47 5.54 4.01 -3.12
N TYR A 48 5.47 5.08 -2.35
CA TYR A 48 4.27 5.40 -1.58
C TYR A 48 3.06 5.68 -2.48
N PHE A 49 1.95 5.05 -2.14
CA PHE A 49 0.64 5.25 -2.77
C PHE A 49 0.60 5.10 -4.30
N GLY A 50 1.58 4.39 -4.87
CA GLY A 50 1.74 4.16 -6.30
C GLY A 50 2.60 5.20 -7.02
N PHE A 51 3.16 6.18 -6.32
CA PHE A 51 4.06 7.19 -6.88
C PHE A 51 5.51 6.67 -6.88
N PRO A 52 6.28 6.92 -7.95
CA PRO A 52 7.69 6.53 -8.02
C PRO A 52 8.50 7.27 -6.98
N GLN A 53 9.22 6.52 -6.15
CA GLN A 53 10.32 7.06 -5.34
C GLN A 53 11.52 7.37 -6.24
N ASP A 54 12.22 8.46 -5.92
CA ASP A 54 13.53 8.75 -6.50
C ASP A 54 14.56 7.76 -5.97
N LEU A 55 15.25 7.08 -6.89
CA LEU A 55 16.21 6.03 -6.57
C LEU A 55 17.65 6.54 -6.52
N GLU A 56 17.94 7.78 -6.92
CA GLU A 56 19.30 8.33 -6.89
C GLU A 56 19.92 8.27 -5.48
N PRO A 57 19.25 8.73 -4.39
CA PRO A 57 19.83 8.65 -3.04
C PRO A 57 20.11 7.22 -2.59
N PHE A 58 19.28 6.26 -3.01
CA PHE A 58 19.45 4.85 -2.68
C PHE A 58 20.61 4.22 -3.46
N GLY A 59 20.83 4.64 -4.70
CA GLY A 59 21.99 4.27 -5.50
C GLY A 59 23.30 4.75 -4.88
N LEU A 60 23.36 6.01 -4.46
CA LEU A 60 24.52 6.58 -3.76
C LEU A 60 24.78 5.85 -2.42
N TYR A 61 23.72 5.59 -1.65
CA TYR A 61 23.83 4.81 -0.42
C TYR A 61 24.37 3.39 -0.69
N SER A 62 23.88 2.71 -1.72
CA SER A 62 24.36 1.38 -2.11
C SER A 62 25.84 1.41 -2.52
N GLN A 63 26.27 2.39 -3.31
CA GLN A 63 27.68 2.53 -3.71
C GLN A 63 28.61 2.74 -2.51
N ARG A 64 28.18 3.54 -1.52
CA ARG A 64 28.95 3.82 -0.31
C ARG A 64 29.03 2.63 0.65
N THR A 65 27.94 1.87 0.78
CA THR A 65 27.78 0.89 1.87
C THR A 65 27.81 -0.56 1.42
N GLY A 66 27.67 -0.83 0.13
CA GLY A 66 27.43 -2.16 -0.42
C GLY A 66 26.02 -2.69 -0.15
N ALA A 67 25.10 -1.85 0.35
CA ALA A 67 23.73 -2.26 0.63
C ALA A 67 22.98 -2.70 -0.65
N VAL A 68 22.16 -3.74 -0.51
CA VAL A 68 21.21 -4.14 -1.55
C VAL A 68 20.01 -3.20 -1.51
N VAL A 69 19.72 -2.53 -2.62
CA VAL A 69 18.49 -1.75 -2.77
C VAL A 69 17.33 -2.69 -3.11
N ILE A 70 16.29 -2.66 -2.29
CA ILE A 70 15.04 -3.39 -2.49
C ILE A 70 13.93 -2.36 -2.72
N GLU A 71 13.22 -2.48 -3.83
CA GLU A 71 12.10 -1.61 -4.17
C GLU A 71 10.78 -2.16 -3.61
N ASP A 72 10.24 -1.52 -2.57
CA ASP A 72 8.90 -1.81 -2.08
C ASP A 72 7.86 -1.05 -2.92
N ASN A 73 7.25 -1.77 -3.85
CA ASN A 73 6.13 -1.32 -4.67
C ASN A 73 4.80 -1.95 -4.26
N ALA A 74 4.58 -2.21 -2.96
CA ALA A 74 3.32 -2.79 -2.51
C ALA A 74 2.07 -1.97 -2.92
N HIS A 75 2.22 -0.66 -3.16
CA HIS A 75 1.13 0.24 -3.54
C HIS A 75 1.02 0.53 -5.05
N GLY A 76 2.03 0.22 -5.86
CA GLY A 76 2.08 0.69 -7.26
C GLY A 76 1.89 -0.39 -8.31
N PHE A 77 1.02 -1.38 -8.10
CA PHE A 77 0.69 -2.32 -9.19
C PHE A 77 0.10 -1.54 -10.39
N LEU A 78 0.63 -1.79 -11.59
CA LEU A 78 0.40 -1.07 -12.86
C LEU A 78 1.05 0.31 -12.99
N SER A 79 1.58 0.88 -11.90
CA SER A 79 2.22 2.19 -11.95
C SER A 79 3.58 2.11 -12.63
N LYS A 80 3.95 3.20 -13.31
CA LYS A 80 5.19 3.32 -14.07
C LYS A 80 5.89 4.64 -13.78
N THR A 81 7.19 4.68 -14.04
CA THR A 81 7.96 5.92 -14.21
C THR A 81 7.63 6.59 -15.56
N GLU A 82 8.06 7.83 -15.74
CA GLU A 82 7.81 8.59 -16.99
C GLU A 82 8.46 7.95 -18.22
N ASP A 83 9.61 7.28 -18.06
CA ASP A 83 10.29 6.50 -19.09
C ASP A 83 9.64 5.11 -19.32
N GLY A 84 8.54 4.81 -18.64
CA GLY A 84 7.71 3.63 -18.88
C GLY A 84 8.11 2.36 -18.12
N GLN A 85 9.10 2.43 -17.23
CA GLN A 85 9.48 1.28 -16.40
C GLN A 85 8.43 1.01 -15.32
N LEU A 86 8.10 -0.27 -15.12
CA LEU A 86 7.17 -0.67 -14.07
C LEU A 86 7.79 -0.44 -12.69
N LEU A 87 7.00 0.09 -11.76
CA LEU A 87 7.45 0.18 -10.38
C LEU A 87 7.62 -1.23 -9.78
N GLY A 88 8.65 -1.40 -8.96
CA GLY A 88 9.08 -2.69 -8.42
C GLY A 88 10.06 -3.45 -9.31
N THR A 89 10.40 -2.95 -10.51
CA THR A 89 11.37 -3.58 -11.41
C THR A 89 12.62 -2.74 -11.66
N ARG A 90 12.81 -1.63 -10.94
CA ARG A 90 13.89 -0.65 -11.22
C ARG A 90 15.19 -0.93 -10.46
N THR A 91 15.16 -1.92 -9.57
CA THR A 91 16.32 -2.36 -8.77
C THR A 91 16.52 -3.88 -8.90
N ASN A 92 17.53 -4.42 -8.22
CA ASN A 92 17.82 -5.86 -8.24
C ASN A 92 16.65 -6.71 -7.71
N LEU A 93 15.90 -6.19 -6.75
CA LEU A 93 14.80 -6.89 -6.06
C LEU A 93 13.65 -5.92 -5.85
N GLY A 94 12.42 -6.31 -6.19
CA GLY A 94 11.27 -5.50 -5.84
C GLY A 94 10.01 -6.32 -5.58
N ILE A 95 9.12 -5.76 -4.77
CA ILE A 95 7.89 -6.43 -4.35
C ILE A 95 6.68 -5.62 -4.78
N VAL A 96 5.60 -6.30 -5.17
CA VAL A 96 4.32 -5.65 -5.51
C VAL A 96 3.17 -6.42 -4.90
N SER A 97 2.15 -5.70 -4.42
CA SER A 97 0.94 -6.32 -3.85
C SER A 97 -0.25 -6.09 -4.77
N ILE A 98 -0.63 -7.12 -5.52
CA ILE A 98 -1.76 -7.10 -6.45
C ILE A 98 -3.09 -7.03 -5.68
N ARG A 99 -3.17 -7.65 -4.49
CA ARG A 99 -4.36 -7.65 -3.64
C ARG A 99 -4.71 -6.28 -3.03
N LYS A 100 -3.80 -5.31 -3.12
CA LYS A 100 -4.05 -3.92 -2.71
C LYS A 100 -4.71 -3.11 -3.85
N THR A 101 -4.59 -3.57 -5.09
CA THR A 101 -5.28 -2.98 -6.24
C THR A 101 -6.62 -3.67 -6.50
N PHE A 102 -6.70 -4.98 -6.28
CA PHE A 102 -7.90 -5.78 -6.48
C PHE A 102 -8.29 -6.55 -5.22
N ARG A 103 -9.60 -6.68 -4.97
CA ARG A 103 -10.13 -7.41 -3.82
C ARG A 103 -9.94 -8.94 -3.97
N LEU A 104 -8.73 -9.39 -3.66
CA LEU A 104 -8.29 -10.78 -3.68
C LEU A 104 -8.03 -11.30 -2.26
N GLN A 105 -8.10 -12.61 -2.09
CA GLN A 105 -7.73 -13.28 -0.83
C GLN A 105 -6.24 -13.09 -0.53
N ASN A 106 -5.41 -13.40 -1.52
CA ASN A 106 -3.97 -13.18 -1.52
C ASN A 106 -3.53 -12.81 -2.95
N GLY A 107 -2.32 -12.24 -3.06
CA GLY A 107 -1.73 -11.91 -4.35
C GLY A 107 -0.68 -10.82 -4.25
N ALA A 108 0.53 -11.19 -4.62
CA ALA A 108 1.72 -10.35 -4.67
C ALA A 108 2.69 -10.95 -5.71
N ALA A 109 3.71 -10.20 -6.11
CA ALA A 109 4.82 -10.71 -6.90
C ALA A 109 6.15 -10.18 -6.34
N LEU A 110 7.19 -11.00 -6.50
CA LEU A 110 8.59 -10.64 -6.29
C LEU A 110 9.25 -10.57 -7.67
N TYR A 111 9.82 -9.42 -8.00
CA TYR A 111 10.65 -9.23 -9.18
C TYR A 111 12.12 -9.39 -8.78
N VAL A 112 12.87 -10.14 -9.59
CA VAL A 112 14.28 -10.43 -9.37
C VAL A 112 15.02 -10.16 -10.68
N ASN A 113 15.76 -9.05 -10.73
CA ASN A 113 16.39 -8.55 -11.95
C ASN A 113 17.91 -8.78 -11.98
N ASN A 114 18.41 -9.64 -11.09
CA ASN A 114 19.83 -9.94 -10.96
C ASN A 114 20.07 -11.45 -10.98
N ALA A 115 20.95 -11.93 -11.86
CA ALA A 115 21.21 -13.35 -12.05
C ALA A 115 21.65 -14.07 -10.76
N HIS A 116 22.40 -13.40 -9.89
CA HIS A 116 22.81 -13.96 -8.59
C HIS A 116 21.59 -14.22 -7.70
N TYR A 117 20.66 -13.26 -7.60
CA TYR A 117 19.44 -13.44 -6.80
C TYR A 117 18.43 -14.39 -7.44
N VAL A 118 18.39 -14.48 -8.78
CA VAL A 118 17.55 -15.49 -9.47
C VAL A 118 17.97 -16.90 -9.05
N ALA A 119 19.26 -17.17 -8.96
CA ALA A 119 19.78 -18.47 -8.52
C ALA A 119 19.43 -18.81 -7.06
N LEU A 120 19.16 -17.79 -6.22
CA LEU A 120 18.76 -17.96 -4.81
C LEU A 120 17.23 -18.00 -4.62
N ALA A 121 16.46 -17.59 -5.63
CA ALA A 121 15.01 -17.48 -5.52
C ALA A 121 14.36 -18.88 -5.44
N GLN A 122 13.45 -19.03 -4.49
CA GLN A 122 12.64 -20.24 -4.38
C GLN A 122 11.63 -20.31 -5.52
N PRO A 123 11.31 -21.52 -6.03
CA PRO A 123 10.32 -21.68 -7.08
C PRO A 123 8.94 -21.22 -6.59
N GLN A 124 8.15 -20.68 -7.51
CA GLN A 124 6.77 -20.26 -7.21
C GLN A 124 5.93 -21.46 -6.76
N MET A 125 5.25 -21.31 -5.61
CA MET A 125 4.25 -22.29 -5.17
C MET A 125 3.10 -22.38 -6.17
N PRO A 126 2.56 -23.59 -6.42
CA PRO A 126 1.44 -23.77 -7.34
C PRO A 126 0.19 -23.04 -6.85
N PHE A 127 -0.64 -22.58 -7.79
CA PHE A 127 -1.92 -21.96 -7.44
C PHE A 127 -2.86 -22.98 -6.80
N THR A 128 -3.59 -22.57 -5.77
CA THR A 128 -4.56 -23.41 -5.05
C THR A 128 -5.97 -22.86 -5.17
N ASN A 129 -6.97 -23.73 -5.02
CA ASN A 129 -8.38 -23.36 -4.94
C ASN A 129 -8.91 -23.52 -3.50
N SER A 130 -8.15 -22.99 -2.54
CA SER A 130 -8.54 -23.02 -1.13
C SER A 130 -9.86 -22.28 -0.88
N ARG A 131 -10.61 -22.69 0.15
CA ARG A 131 -11.92 -22.09 0.45
C ARG A 131 -11.76 -20.59 0.71
N GLN A 132 -12.41 -19.77 -0.13
CA GLN A 132 -12.43 -18.33 0.04
C GLN A 132 -13.23 -17.91 1.27
N SER A 133 -12.82 -16.83 1.92
CA SER A 133 -13.57 -16.29 3.06
C SER A 133 -14.94 -15.77 2.59
N LEU A 134 -16.01 -16.15 3.30
CA LEU A 134 -17.37 -15.69 3.00
C LEU A 134 -17.47 -14.16 3.00
N GLY A 135 -16.74 -13.51 3.91
CA GLY A 135 -16.68 -12.05 3.97
C GLY A 135 -16.08 -11.42 2.71
N LEU A 136 -15.05 -12.02 2.11
CA LEU A 136 -14.49 -11.53 0.84
C LEU A 136 -15.48 -11.69 -0.31
N LEU A 137 -16.16 -12.84 -0.39
CA LEU A 137 -17.18 -13.11 -1.41
C LEU A 137 -18.31 -12.09 -1.33
N LEU A 138 -18.86 -11.84 -0.13
CA LEU A 138 -19.90 -10.83 0.08
C LEU A 138 -19.40 -9.44 -0.33
N ARG A 139 -18.23 -9.01 0.14
CA ARG A 139 -17.66 -7.69 -0.23
C ARG A 139 -17.51 -7.54 -1.74
N ASN A 140 -17.12 -8.59 -2.46
CA ASN A 140 -16.98 -8.57 -3.91
C ASN A 140 -18.33 -8.45 -4.61
N THR A 141 -19.34 -9.22 -4.19
CA THR A 141 -20.69 -9.17 -4.76
C THR A 141 -21.32 -7.79 -4.54
N PHE A 142 -21.29 -7.27 -3.31
CA PHE A 142 -21.91 -5.99 -2.98
C PHE A 142 -21.22 -4.81 -3.69
N ALA A 143 -19.90 -4.84 -3.87
CA ALA A 143 -19.21 -3.80 -4.64
C ALA A 143 -19.47 -3.89 -6.15
N ARG A 144 -19.81 -5.06 -6.70
CA ARG A 144 -20.31 -5.15 -8.08
C ARG A 144 -21.69 -4.53 -8.19
N ILE A 145 -22.59 -4.86 -7.26
CA ILE A 145 -23.94 -4.30 -7.22
C ILE A 145 -23.90 -2.77 -7.08
N GLN A 146 -23.09 -2.23 -6.16
CA GLN A 146 -22.97 -0.78 -6.00
C GLN A 146 -22.42 -0.11 -7.27
N ARG A 147 -21.47 -0.74 -7.97
CA ARG A 147 -20.96 -0.23 -9.25
C ARG A 147 -22.00 -0.27 -10.37
N SER A 148 -22.89 -1.27 -10.38
CA SER A 148 -23.90 -1.41 -11.44
C SER A 148 -25.19 -0.63 -11.16
N THR A 149 -25.55 -0.43 -9.89
CA THR A 149 -26.82 0.18 -9.48
C THR A 149 -26.66 1.59 -8.92
N HIS A 150 -25.43 2.02 -8.62
CA HIS A 150 -25.12 3.25 -7.88
C HIS A 150 -25.77 3.36 -6.49
N LEU A 151 -26.45 2.31 -6.02
CA LEU A 151 -27.03 2.25 -4.68
C LEU A 151 -25.93 1.97 -3.65
N PRO A 152 -25.99 2.58 -2.45
CA PRO A 152 -24.94 2.51 -1.43
C PRO A 152 -24.93 1.17 -0.66
N VAL A 153 -25.24 0.05 -1.31
CA VAL A 153 -25.44 -1.26 -0.67
C VAL A 153 -24.15 -1.77 -0.02
N PHE A 154 -22.98 -1.47 -0.60
CA PHE A 154 -21.70 -1.85 0.01
C PHE A 154 -21.42 -1.05 1.28
N SER A 155 -21.78 0.24 1.31
CA SER A 155 -21.62 1.07 2.51
C SER A 155 -22.51 0.59 3.67
N LEU A 156 -23.73 0.13 3.38
CA LEU A 156 -24.63 -0.47 4.38
C LEU A 156 -24.04 -1.78 4.93
N LEU A 157 -23.53 -2.66 4.05
CA LEU A 157 -22.85 -3.88 4.49
C LEU A 157 -21.65 -3.56 5.38
N GLN A 158 -20.81 -2.59 5.01
CA GLN A 158 -19.67 -2.16 5.83
C GLN A 158 -20.12 -1.64 7.19
N PHE A 159 -21.17 -0.83 7.25
CA PHE A 159 -21.75 -0.34 8.50
C PHE A 159 -22.20 -1.49 9.41
N LEU A 160 -22.94 -2.47 8.87
CA LEU A 160 -23.38 -3.65 9.62
C LEU A 160 -22.20 -4.50 10.12
N ILE A 161 -21.19 -4.72 9.29
CA ILE A 161 -19.96 -5.43 9.69
C ILE A 161 -19.23 -4.69 10.82
N ARG A 162 -19.16 -3.35 10.76
CA ARG A 162 -18.50 -2.52 11.78
C ARG A 162 -19.29 -2.55 13.10
N LEU A 163 -20.62 -2.50 13.07
CA LEU A 163 -21.46 -2.66 14.26
C LEU A 163 -21.29 -4.03 14.90
N TYR A 164 -21.35 -5.10 14.10
CA TYR A 164 -21.11 -6.46 14.59
C TYR A 164 -19.72 -6.61 15.21
N ARG A 165 -18.70 -6.02 14.57
CA ARG A 165 -17.33 -6.02 15.10
C ARG A 165 -17.22 -5.23 16.41
N GLN A 166 -17.82 -4.05 16.51
CA GLN A 166 -17.83 -3.26 17.74
C GLN A 166 -18.47 -4.05 18.89
N ALA A 167 -19.58 -4.74 18.63
CA ALA A 167 -20.23 -5.59 19.62
C ALA A 167 -19.35 -6.77 20.08
N ARG A 168 -18.51 -7.31 19.18
CA ARG A 168 -17.68 -8.49 19.48
C ARG A 168 -16.29 -8.14 20.06
N THR A 169 -15.65 -7.08 19.57
CA THR A 169 -14.24 -6.77 19.82
C THR A 169 -14.02 -5.37 20.41
N GLY A 170 -15.09 -4.62 20.72
CA GLY A 170 -15.01 -3.26 21.27
C GLY A 170 -14.54 -2.18 20.29
N SER A 171 -14.06 -2.55 19.10
CA SER A 171 -13.57 -1.63 18.06
C SER A 171 -14.30 -1.84 16.73
N LYS A 172 -14.58 -0.74 16.02
CA LYS A 172 -15.20 -0.76 14.67
C LYS A 172 -14.21 -1.14 13.57
N ILE A 173 -12.90 -1.01 13.81
CA ILE A 173 -11.82 -1.21 12.83
C ILE A 173 -10.99 -2.44 13.26
N PRO A 174 -10.45 -3.25 12.32
CA PRO A 174 -9.49 -4.29 12.67
C PRO A 174 -8.33 -3.67 13.46
N LEU A 175 -8.07 -4.19 14.66
CA LEU A 175 -6.87 -3.82 15.42
C LEU A 175 -5.69 -4.56 14.80
N SER A 176 -4.61 -3.83 14.54
CA SER A 176 -3.37 -4.43 14.06
C SER A 176 -2.67 -5.14 15.21
N ASP A 177 -2.32 -6.40 14.99
CA ASP A 177 -1.71 -7.27 15.99
C ASP A 177 -0.24 -6.88 16.18
N PRO A 178 0.20 -6.41 17.37
CA PRO A 178 1.60 -6.13 17.62
C PRO A 178 2.54 -7.33 17.37
N ALA A 179 2.01 -8.56 17.39
CA ALA A 179 2.78 -9.75 17.06
C ALA A 179 3.20 -9.80 15.58
N SER A 180 2.56 -9.05 14.67
CA SER A 180 2.92 -9.00 13.25
C SER A 180 4.31 -8.41 13.01
N GLU A 181 4.81 -7.59 13.94
CA GLU A 181 6.19 -7.09 13.89
C GLU A 181 7.23 -8.18 14.12
N LYS A 182 6.89 -9.24 14.88
CA LYS A 182 7.82 -10.28 15.30
C LYS A 182 7.61 -11.61 14.60
N THR A 183 6.41 -11.84 14.09
CA THR A 183 5.98 -13.15 13.60
C THR A 183 5.58 -13.05 12.14
N LEU A 184 6.42 -13.59 11.27
CA LEU A 184 6.08 -13.73 9.86
C LEU A 184 5.10 -14.91 9.69
N PRO A 185 3.92 -14.71 9.09
CA PRO A 185 3.01 -15.82 8.83
C PRO A 185 3.64 -16.82 7.85
N ALA A 186 3.27 -18.09 8.01
CA ALA A 186 3.73 -19.14 7.11
C ALA A 186 3.36 -18.80 5.65
N PRO A 187 4.27 -19.00 4.68
CA PRO A 187 3.98 -18.76 3.28
C PRO A 187 2.75 -19.53 2.83
N THR A 188 1.77 -18.82 2.27
CA THR A 188 0.58 -19.44 1.69
C THR A 188 0.63 -19.40 0.17
N ALA A 189 0.27 -20.50 -0.47
CA ALA A 189 0.15 -20.58 -1.91
C ALA A 189 -0.86 -19.55 -2.47
N PRO A 190 -0.59 -18.97 -3.66
CA PRO A 190 -1.51 -18.02 -4.29
C PRO A 190 -2.82 -18.71 -4.68
N HIS A 191 -3.95 -18.00 -4.55
CA HIS A 191 -5.26 -18.52 -4.90
C HIS A 191 -5.51 -18.40 -6.41
N GLN A 192 -6.22 -19.36 -7.04
CA GLN A 192 -6.57 -19.35 -8.47
C GLN A 192 -7.29 -18.09 -8.96
N SER A 193 -7.94 -17.35 -8.06
CA SER A 193 -8.56 -16.06 -8.41
C SER A 193 -7.55 -15.03 -8.88
N LEU A 194 -6.30 -15.08 -8.37
CA LEU A 194 -5.22 -14.23 -8.86
C LEU A 194 -4.88 -14.57 -10.30
N GLN A 195 -4.70 -15.85 -10.62
CA GLN A 195 -4.40 -16.29 -11.98
C GLN A 195 -5.51 -15.88 -12.96
N ARG A 196 -6.78 -16.09 -12.59
CA ARG A 196 -7.94 -15.66 -13.40
C ARG A 196 -8.00 -14.14 -13.58
N LEU A 197 -7.67 -13.38 -12.54
CA LEU A 197 -7.58 -11.93 -12.67
C LEU A 197 -6.48 -11.55 -13.67
N LEU A 198 -5.27 -12.07 -13.51
CA LEU A 198 -4.14 -11.74 -14.39
C LEU A 198 -4.41 -12.11 -15.86
N SER A 199 -5.14 -13.19 -16.13
CA SER A 199 -5.48 -13.60 -17.49
C SER A 199 -6.60 -12.78 -18.14
N THR A 200 -7.37 -12.01 -17.35
CA THR A 200 -8.54 -11.24 -17.83
C THR A 200 -8.41 -9.74 -17.57
N LEU A 201 -7.35 -9.32 -16.90
CA LEU A 201 -7.10 -7.94 -16.55
C LEU A 201 -6.83 -7.12 -17.82
N ASP A 202 -7.53 -6.01 -17.95
CA ASP A 202 -7.19 -4.92 -18.85
C ASP A 202 -6.45 -3.83 -18.02
N PRO A 203 -5.12 -3.74 -18.12
CA PRO A 203 -4.33 -2.81 -17.33
C PRO A 203 -4.66 -1.35 -17.61
N GLU A 204 -4.94 -1.01 -18.88
CA GLU A 204 -5.20 0.36 -19.30
C GLU A 204 -6.55 0.83 -18.76
N ARG A 205 -7.58 -0.02 -18.84
CA ARG A 205 -8.89 0.28 -18.27
C ARG A 205 -8.84 0.51 -16.76
N GLU A 206 -8.11 -0.32 -16.02
CA GLU A 206 -7.95 -0.11 -14.57
C GLU A 206 -7.13 1.15 -14.27
N SER A 207 -6.10 1.43 -15.08
CA SER A 207 -5.27 2.63 -14.94
C SER A 207 -6.11 3.90 -15.12
N VAL A 208 -6.91 3.97 -16.19
CA VAL A 208 -7.83 5.09 -16.44
C VAL A 208 -8.82 5.26 -15.29
N ARG A 209 -9.48 4.17 -14.85
CA ARG A 209 -10.44 4.20 -13.74
C ARG A 209 -9.85 4.82 -12.47
N ARG A 210 -8.61 4.46 -12.13
CA ARG A 210 -7.93 4.96 -10.92
C ARG A 210 -7.49 6.41 -11.06
N LYS A 211 -6.98 6.80 -12.23
CA LYS A 211 -6.60 8.19 -12.52
C LYS A 211 -7.84 9.12 -12.47
N ASP A 212 -8.95 8.70 -13.07
CA ASP A 212 -10.22 9.45 -13.04
C ASP A 212 -10.72 9.63 -11.60
N LEU A 213 -10.64 8.57 -10.78
CA LEU A 213 -11.04 8.64 -9.38
C LEU A 213 -10.10 9.55 -8.58
N TYR A 214 -8.79 9.51 -8.83
CA TYR A 214 -7.81 10.41 -8.21
C TYR A 214 -8.12 11.89 -8.49
N ILE A 215 -8.37 12.22 -9.76
CA ILE A 215 -8.73 13.57 -10.19
C ILE A 215 -10.06 14.00 -9.56
N THR A 216 -11.05 13.11 -9.54
CA THR A 216 -12.37 13.39 -8.94
C THR A 216 -12.26 13.66 -7.44
N VAL A 217 -11.50 12.83 -6.71
CA VAL A 217 -11.24 13.01 -5.28
C VAL A 217 -10.51 14.32 -5.03
N GLY A 218 -9.42 14.60 -5.77
CA GLY A 218 -8.68 15.85 -5.63
C GLY A 218 -9.56 17.09 -5.82
N LYS A 219 -10.44 17.10 -6.83
CA LYS A 219 -11.41 18.19 -7.07
C LYS A 219 -12.39 18.38 -5.91
N ARG A 220 -12.87 17.29 -5.28
CA ARG A 220 -13.82 17.38 -4.16
C ARG A 220 -13.18 17.84 -2.85
N LEU A 221 -11.88 17.63 -2.72
CA LEU A 221 -11.14 17.96 -1.51
C LEU A 221 -10.39 19.30 -1.59
N SER A 222 -10.33 19.94 -2.76
CA SER A 222 -9.47 21.12 -3.02
C SER A 222 -9.70 22.32 -2.10
N ASN A 223 -10.92 22.46 -1.57
CA ASN A 223 -11.31 23.60 -0.73
C ASN A 223 -11.34 23.26 0.76
N LEU A 224 -10.94 22.05 1.15
CA LEU A 224 -10.88 21.64 2.55
C LEU A 224 -9.54 22.06 3.17
N PRO A 225 -9.50 22.37 4.48
CA PRO A 225 -8.28 22.72 5.19
C PRO A 225 -7.45 21.46 5.50
N ILE A 226 -6.95 20.81 4.45
CA ILE A 226 -6.13 19.59 4.53
C ILE A 226 -4.89 19.76 3.66
N THR A 227 -3.87 18.92 3.88
CA THR A 227 -2.68 18.90 3.01
C THR A 227 -2.74 17.69 2.09
N HIS A 228 -2.52 17.93 0.79
CA HIS A 228 -2.43 16.88 -0.21
C HIS A 228 -0.99 16.36 -0.26
N VAL A 229 -0.77 15.07 0.02
CA VAL A 229 0.60 14.51 0.01
C VAL A 229 1.17 14.53 -1.41
N PHE A 230 0.35 14.19 -2.41
CA PHE A 230 0.69 14.28 -3.83
C PHE A 230 -0.34 15.15 -4.57
N PRO A 231 -0.13 16.46 -4.69
CA PRO A 231 -1.12 17.38 -5.28
C PRO A 231 -1.31 17.16 -6.79
N ALA A 232 -0.27 16.69 -7.49
CA ALA A 232 -0.30 16.39 -8.91
C ALA A 232 -0.23 14.87 -9.16
N LEU A 233 -0.81 14.45 -10.29
CA LEU A 233 -0.75 13.06 -10.75
C LEU A 233 0.08 12.98 -12.03
N PRO A 234 1.33 12.45 -11.97
CA PRO A 234 2.13 12.24 -13.16
C PRO A 234 1.43 11.30 -14.16
N PRO A 235 1.59 11.50 -15.49
CA PRO A 235 0.83 10.74 -16.50
C PRO A 235 1.01 9.23 -16.42
N ALA A 236 2.20 8.75 -16.02
CA ALA A 236 2.53 7.33 -15.93
C ALA A 236 2.07 6.65 -14.62
N VAL A 237 1.66 7.44 -13.62
CA VAL A 237 1.30 6.93 -12.29
C VAL A 237 -0.09 6.31 -12.27
N VAL A 238 -0.19 5.11 -11.69
CA VAL A 238 -1.48 4.49 -11.35
C VAL A 238 -1.62 4.49 -9.82
N PRO A 239 -2.45 5.37 -9.25
CA PRO A 239 -2.47 5.58 -7.81
C PRO A 239 -3.17 4.43 -7.07
N TYR A 240 -2.61 4.07 -5.91
CA TYR A 240 -3.24 3.15 -4.95
C TYR A 240 -4.53 3.75 -4.37
N GLY A 241 -4.46 5.04 -4.05
CA GLY A 241 -5.49 5.84 -3.43
C GLY A 241 -5.07 7.30 -3.42
N TYR A 242 -5.83 8.15 -2.72
CA TYR A 242 -5.53 9.57 -2.58
C TYR A 242 -5.05 9.88 -1.15
N PRO A 243 -3.73 10.09 -0.94
CA PRO A 243 -3.17 10.37 0.38
C PRO A 243 -3.29 11.85 0.77
N ILE A 244 -3.68 12.09 2.02
CA ILE A 244 -3.82 13.42 2.62
C ILE A 244 -3.24 13.44 4.03
N VAL A 245 -2.80 14.60 4.50
CA VAL A 245 -2.56 14.88 5.92
C VAL A 245 -3.76 15.66 6.45
N ALA A 246 -4.39 15.14 7.50
CA ALA A 246 -5.56 15.74 8.12
C ALA A 246 -5.66 15.33 9.59
N SER A 247 -6.13 16.25 10.44
CA SER A 247 -6.57 15.94 11.81
C SER A 247 -7.84 15.10 11.80
N GLU A 248 -8.13 14.40 12.90
CA GLU A 248 -9.37 13.63 13.06
C GLU A 248 -10.63 14.45 12.77
N ASP A 249 -10.68 15.71 13.21
CA ASP A 249 -11.80 16.61 12.96
C ASP A 249 -12.01 16.91 11.46
N SER A 250 -10.91 17.16 10.73
CA SER A 250 -10.96 17.42 9.29
C SER A 250 -11.35 16.18 8.47
N VAL A 251 -11.11 14.98 8.99
CA VAL A 251 -11.40 13.72 8.27
C VAL A 251 -12.91 13.49 8.11
N GLU A 252 -13.75 13.95 9.04
CA GLU A 252 -15.20 13.86 8.87
C GLU A 252 -15.72 14.75 7.73
N LEU A 253 -15.09 15.91 7.51
CA LEU A 253 -15.37 16.75 6.35
C LEU A 253 -14.95 16.03 5.06
N VAL A 254 -13.78 15.39 5.05
CA VAL A 254 -13.31 14.57 3.92
C VAL A 254 -14.32 13.45 3.61
N ARG A 255 -14.76 12.69 4.62
CA ARG A 255 -15.77 11.62 4.46
C ARG A 255 -17.08 12.17 3.88
N THR A 256 -17.50 13.35 4.32
CA THR A 256 -18.72 14.01 3.84
C THR A 256 -18.60 14.47 2.39
N SER A 257 -17.50 15.11 2.02
CA SER A 257 -17.24 15.55 0.63
C SER A 257 -17.16 14.38 -0.36
N LEU A 258 -16.73 13.20 0.09
CA LEU A 258 -16.59 12.01 -0.75
C LEU A 258 -17.86 11.14 -0.82
N ARG A 259 -18.96 11.53 -0.17
CA ARG A 259 -20.24 10.80 -0.27
C ARG A 259 -20.66 10.61 -1.73
N GLY A 260 -21.19 9.43 -2.04
CA GLY A 260 -21.56 9.02 -3.40
C GLY A 260 -20.40 8.48 -4.24
N LEU A 261 -19.14 8.63 -3.79
CA LEU A 261 -18.03 7.86 -4.35
C LEU A 261 -17.92 6.52 -3.63
N SER A 262 -17.54 5.47 -4.37
CA SER A 262 -17.32 4.13 -3.81
C SER A 262 -15.90 4.01 -3.23
N VAL A 263 -15.58 4.85 -2.24
CA VAL A 263 -14.25 4.96 -1.62
C VAL A 263 -14.35 4.87 -0.10
N GLU A 264 -13.25 4.50 0.54
CA GLU A 264 -13.13 4.43 2.00
C GLU A 264 -11.95 5.28 2.46
N VAL A 265 -12.14 6.08 3.52
CA VAL A 265 -11.06 6.86 4.12
C VAL A 265 -10.49 6.07 5.28
N ILE A 266 -9.24 5.63 5.14
CA ILE A 266 -8.53 4.81 6.13
C ILE A 266 -7.30 5.56 6.64
N HIS A 267 -6.97 5.33 7.90
CA HIS A 267 -5.69 5.76 8.47
C HIS A 267 -4.56 4.88 7.90
N TRP A 268 -3.40 5.46 7.59
CA TRP A 268 -2.25 4.68 7.14
C TRP A 268 -0.90 5.33 7.50
N PRO A 269 0.10 4.56 7.96
CA PRO A 269 0.09 3.13 8.27
C PRO A 269 -0.14 2.87 9.78
N ASP A 270 -0.29 1.60 10.13
CA ASP A 270 0.04 1.14 11.48
C ASP A 270 1.56 1.21 11.67
N LEU A 271 2.05 2.31 12.24
CA LEU A 271 3.48 2.56 12.43
C LEU A 271 4.16 1.47 13.28
N PRO A 272 5.44 1.19 13.04
CA PRO A 272 6.20 0.28 13.90
C PRO A 272 6.29 0.81 15.33
N GLY A 273 6.30 -0.09 16.33
CA GLY A 273 6.41 0.29 17.74
C GLY A 273 7.70 1.04 18.12
N ALA A 274 8.76 0.87 17.31
CA ALA A 274 10.01 1.61 17.44
C ALA A 274 9.87 3.10 17.08
N ILE A 275 8.89 3.47 16.25
CA ILE A 275 8.68 4.83 15.79
C ILE A 275 7.79 5.57 16.78
N ARG A 276 8.42 6.38 17.63
CA ARG A 276 7.76 7.19 18.65
C ARG A 276 7.80 8.67 18.26
N VAL A 277 6.79 9.06 17.49
CA VAL A 277 6.54 10.46 17.14
C VAL A 277 5.36 11.01 17.93
N ASN A 278 5.33 12.33 18.13
CA ASN A 278 4.21 13.02 18.77
C ASN A 278 2.92 12.90 17.94
N ASP A 279 1.77 13.18 18.55
CA ASP A 279 0.46 13.03 17.92
C ASP A 279 0.23 14.02 16.76
N GLU A 280 0.92 15.15 16.79
CA GLU A 280 0.86 16.17 15.73
C GLU A 280 1.75 15.83 14.53
N HIS A 281 2.63 14.83 14.66
CA HIS A 281 3.56 14.45 13.61
C HIS A 281 2.81 13.97 12.36
N MET A 282 3.31 14.31 11.18
CA MET A 282 2.64 13.94 9.93
C MET A 282 2.37 12.43 9.80
N TYR A 283 3.27 11.59 10.34
CA TYR A 283 3.13 10.12 10.29
C TYR A 283 1.86 9.63 10.99
N ARG A 284 1.38 10.35 12.01
CA ARG A 284 0.15 10.03 12.75
C ARG A 284 -1.09 10.56 12.05
N ASN A 285 -0.94 11.46 11.09
CA ASN A 285 -2.04 12.22 10.50
C ASN A 285 -2.21 11.97 9.00
N ILE A 286 -1.55 10.96 8.43
CA ILE A 286 -1.77 10.56 7.04
C ILE A 286 -2.98 9.62 6.95
N TRP A 287 -3.90 10.02 6.08
CA TRP A 287 -5.07 9.25 5.68
C TRP A 287 -5.01 8.95 4.20
N VAL A 288 -5.65 7.87 3.80
CA VAL A 288 -5.74 7.46 2.40
C VAL A 288 -7.21 7.26 2.04
N VAL A 289 -7.65 7.94 0.98
CA VAL A 289 -8.87 7.60 0.28
C VAL A 289 -8.58 6.37 -0.58
N ASN A 290 -9.00 5.20 -0.13
CA ASN A 290 -8.76 3.91 -0.76
C ASN A 290 -9.71 3.68 -1.95
N PHE A 291 -9.17 3.17 -3.07
CA PHE A 291 -9.88 3.00 -4.35
C PHE A 291 -10.34 1.56 -4.63
N LEU A 292 -10.26 0.68 -3.63
CA LEU A 292 -10.64 -0.74 -3.68
C LEU A 292 -12.15 -0.99 -3.68
#